data_AF-A0A914JUE2-F1
#
_entry.id   AF-A0A914JUE2-F1
#
_cell.length_a   1.000
_cell.length_b   1.000
_cell.length_c   1.000
_cell.angle_alpha   90.00
_cell.angle_beta   90.00
_cell.angle_gamma   90.00
#
_symmetry.space_group_name_H-M   'P 1'
#
loop_
_entity.id
_entity.type
_entity.pdbx_description
1 polymer ?
#
loop_
_entity_poly.entity_id
_entity_poly.type
_entity_poly.pdbx_seq_one_letter_code
_entity_poly.pdbx_strand_id
1 'polypeptide(L)'
;MDDITIRTSTNRAGGDGHELPLAITRYWTSLLMLLVGLFGLIANVLAIKFIRKNPMLQSNFGFLLIFQALCGGGILMGFIFWVVPMTVTASDFSYSYFGYKIGHLMGYLHLITLVVQIGKSVNRFIAIAILLFVFNFQRSIAVKISNSNVTLNLNLPLASRLPQQYSTYGNSIRSSSSGRKSG
;
A
#
# COMPACT_ATOMS: atom_id res chain seq x y z
N MET A 1 36.00 -2.24 59.30
CA MET A 1 35.49 -1.84 57.96
C MET A 1 34.92 -3.09 57.29
N ASP A 2 34.02 -3.82 57.95
CA ASP A 2 32.64 -3.45 58.32
C ASP A 2 31.75 -3.31 57.09
N ASP A 3 31.06 -4.42 56.85
CA ASP A 3 29.62 -4.44 56.62
C ASP A 3 29.11 -4.13 55.21
N ILE A 4 29.17 -5.15 54.34
CA ILE A 4 28.08 -5.44 53.40
C ILE A 4 27.76 -6.93 53.51
N THR A 5 27.38 -7.33 54.72
CA THR A 5 26.74 -8.62 55.03
C THR A 5 25.26 -8.36 55.29
N ILE A 6 24.62 -7.57 54.42
CA ILE A 6 23.22 -7.15 54.58
C ILE A 6 22.38 -7.77 53.46
N ARG A 7 21.58 -8.76 53.88
CA ARG A 7 20.37 -9.34 53.24
C ARG A 7 20.55 -10.54 52.31
N THR A 8 21.13 -11.61 52.85
CA THR A 8 20.83 -12.99 52.43
C THR A 8 19.92 -13.66 53.46
N SER A 9 18.65 -13.25 53.51
CA SER A 9 17.51 -14.03 54.03
C SER A 9 16.29 -13.11 54.15
N THR A 10 15.10 -13.67 53.91
CA THR A 10 13.75 -13.10 54.15
C THR A 10 13.14 -12.19 53.08
N ASN A 11 12.90 -12.76 51.90
CA ASN A 11 11.57 -12.64 51.25
C ASN A 11 11.32 -13.82 50.29
N ARG A 12 11.40 -15.03 50.84
CA ARG A 12 10.64 -16.21 50.35
C ARG A 12 9.29 -16.18 51.09
N ALA A 13 8.37 -15.33 50.65
CA ALA A 13 6.96 -15.34 51.05
C ALA A 13 6.19 -14.39 50.12
N GLY A 14 5.58 -14.94 49.07
CA GLY A 14 4.87 -14.16 48.03
C GLY A 14 4.95 -14.77 46.63
N GLY A 15 5.54 -15.96 46.49
CA GLY A 15 5.48 -16.75 45.26
C GLY A 15 4.07 -17.25 44.98
N ASP A 16 3.79 -17.46 43.70
CA ASP A 16 2.70 -18.27 43.13
C ASP A 16 1.56 -17.47 42.46
N GLY A 17 1.29 -16.22 42.86
CA GLY A 17 0.21 -15.41 42.25
C GLY A 17 0.59 -14.63 40.99
N HIS A 18 1.83 -14.14 40.88
CA HIS A 18 2.28 -13.23 39.82
C HIS A 18 3.14 -13.88 38.72
N GLU A 19 3.62 -15.11 38.90
CA GLU A 19 4.38 -15.82 37.86
C GLU A 19 3.47 -16.48 36.82
N LEU A 20 2.29 -16.94 37.23
CA LEU A 20 1.22 -17.45 36.37
C LEU A 20 0.82 -16.46 35.24
N PRO A 21 0.50 -15.17 35.52
CA PRO A 21 0.11 -14.25 34.46
C PRO A 21 1.25 -13.97 33.48
N LEU A 22 2.52 -14.01 33.92
CA LEU A 22 3.66 -13.74 33.05
C LEU A 22 3.94 -14.89 32.08
N ALA A 23 3.91 -16.14 32.57
CA ALA A 23 4.09 -17.32 31.72
C ALA A 23 2.97 -17.43 30.67
N ILE A 24 1.71 -17.25 31.09
CA ILE A 24 0.54 -17.27 30.20
C ILE A 24 0.69 -16.21 29.10
N THR A 25 1.06 -14.97 29.46
CA THR A 25 1.25 -13.88 28.51
C THR A 25 2.32 -14.20 27.45
N ARG A 26 3.42 -14.87 27.84
CA ARG A 26 4.50 -15.25 26.92
C ARG A 26 4.07 -16.30 25.90
N TYR A 27 3.32 -17.31 26.32
CA TYR A 27 2.77 -18.32 25.41
C TYR A 27 1.75 -17.70 24.44
N TRP A 28 0.84 -16.85 24.92
CA TRP A 28 -0.12 -16.15 24.06
C TRP A 28 0.57 -15.22 23.05
N THR A 29 1.56 -14.44 23.51
CA THR A 29 2.33 -13.54 22.63
C THR A 29 3.05 -14.34 21.54
N SER A 30 3.67 -15.45 21.91
CA SER A 30 4.38 -16.34 20.98
C SER A 30 3.43 -16.98 19.96
N LEU A 31 2.25 -17.42 20.40
CA LEU A 31 1.22 -17.98 19.53
C LEU A 31 0.71 -16.94 18.52
N LEU A 32 0.41 -15.73 18.98
CA LEU A 32 -0.04 -14.63 18.11
C LEU A 32 1.04 -14.24 17.11
N MET A 33 2.30 -14.11 17.55
CA MET A 33 3.42 -13.81 16.66
C MET A 33 3.63 -14.90 15.60
N LEU A 34 3.44 -16.17 15.96
CA LEU A 34 3.55 -17.28 15.01
C LEU A 34 2.40 -17.26 13.99
N LEU A 35 1.16 -17.03 14.42
CA LEU A 35 0.00 -16.94 13.52
C LEU A 35 0.11 -15.75 12.56
N VAL A 36 0.44 -14.57 13.09
CA VAL A 36 0.68 -13.36 12.28
C VAL A 36 1.87 -13.56 11.36
N GLY A 37 2.94 -14.19 11.86
CA GLY A 37 4.12 -14.59 11.11
C GLY A 37 3.77 -15.42 9.88
N LEU A 38 3.08 -16.54 10.08
CA LEU A 38 2.72 -17.47 9.01
C LEU A 38 1.76 -16.84 8.01
N PHE A 39 0.69 -16.19 8.49
CA PHE A 39 -0.27 -15.52 7.63
C PHE A 39 0.40 -14.43 6.80
N GLY A 40 1.22 -13.59 7.43
CA GLY A 40 1.99 -12.55 6.77
C GLY A 40 2.97 -13.10 5.75
N LEU A 41 3.62 -14.23 6.03
CA LEU A 41 4.59 -14.85 5.12
C LEU A 41 3.87 -15.36 3.87
N ILE A 42 2.73 -16.05 4.04
CA ILE A 42 1.88 -16.50 2.95
C ILE A 42 1.42 -15.32 2.11
N ALA A 43 0.94 -14.25 2.75
CA ALA A 43 0.49 -13.04 2.07
C ALA A 43 1.61 -12.38 1.26
N ASN A 44 2.84 -12.27 1.80
CA ASN A 44 3.99 -11.72 1.08
C ASN A 44 4.41 -12.58 -0.11
N VAL A 45 4.41 -13.91 0.03
CA VAL A 45 4.69 -14.83 -1.08
C VAL A 45 3.63 -14.72 -2.18
N LEU A 46 2.36 -14.64 -1.80
CA LEU A 46 1.26 -14.44 -2.75
C LEU A 46 1.37 -13.08 -3.45
N ALA A 47 1.73 -12.01 -2.73
CA ALA A 47 1.96 -10.70 -3.31
C ALA A 47 3.07 -10.74 -4.36
N ILE A 48 4.23 -11.35 -4.04
CA ILE A 48 5.33 -11.48 -5.01
C ILE A 48 4.89 -12.28 -6.25
N LYS A 49 4.20 -13.42 -6.05
CA LYS A 49 3.68 -14.23 -7.17
C LYS A 49 2.69 -13.43 -8.03
N PHE A 50 1.79 -12.69 -7.39
CA PHE A 50 0.79 -11.87 -8.07
C PHE A 50 1.47 -10.78 -8.91
N ILE A 51 2.43 -10.05 -8.35
CA ILE A 51 3.12 -8.98 -9.07
C ILE A 51 3.90 -9.54 -10.27
N ARG A 52 4.61 -10.67 -10.09
CA ARG A 52 5.39 -11.28 -11.18
C ARG A 52 4.53 -11.80 -12.33
N LYS A 53 3.31 -12.27 -12.03
CA LYS A 53 2.38 -12.78 -13.04
C LYS A 53 1.63 -11.69 -13.81
N ASN A 54 1.57 -10.47 -13.28
CA ASN A 54 0.83 -9.37 -13.91
C ASN A 54 1.79 -8.45 -14.70
N PRO A 55 1.78 -8.49 -16.05
CA PRO A 55 2.66 -7.66 -16.86
C PRO A 55 2.42 -6.15 -16.67
N MET A 56 1.18 -5.75 -16.35
CA MET A 56 0.85 -4.35 -16.01
C MET A 56 1.57 -3.82 -14.77
N LEU A 57 2.03 -4.72 -13.88
CA LEU A 57 2.75 -4.37 -12.66
C LEU A 57 4.26 -4.46 -12.82
N GLN A 58 4.81 -4.76 -14.01
CA GLN A 58 6.25 -4.77 -14.26
C GLN A 58 6.86 -3.36 -14.46
N SER A 59 6.17 -2.32 -13.98
CA SER A 59 6.72 -0.98 -13.88
C SER A 59 7.59 -0.83 -12.63
N ASN A 60 8.28 0.31 -12.50
CA ASN A 60 9.05 0.66 -11.29
C ASN A 60 8.22 0.48 -10.01
N PHE A 61 6.90 0.73 -10.08
CA PHE A 61 6.00 0.56 -8.93
C PHE A 61 5.90 -0.89 -8.44
N GLY A 62 5.83 -1.89 -9.33
CA GLY A 62 5.76 -3.28 -8.90
C GLY A 62 7.07 -3.82 -8.36
N PHE A 63 8.21 -3.30 -8.84
CA PHE A 63 9.51 -3.63 -8.26
C PHE A 63 9.61 -3.14 -6.80
N LEU A 64 9.14 -1.91 -6.51
CA LEU A 64 9.03 -1.42 -5.14
C LEU A 64 8.13 -2.31 -4.28
N LEU A 65 7.02 -2.80 -4.84
CA LEU A 65 6.09 -3.67 -4.12
C LEU A 65 6.69 -5.06 -3.85
N ILE A 66 7.49 -5.61 -4.76
CA ILE A 66 8.25 -6.86 -4.56
C ILE A 66 9.29 -6.66 -3.45
N PHE A 67 10.03 -5.56 -3.46
CA PHE A 67 11.02 -5.27 -2.42
C PHE A 67 10.38 -5.15 -1.04
N GLN A 68 9.24 -4.43 -0.95
CA GLN A 68 8.47 -4.36 0.29
C GLN A 68 8.08 -5.76 0.80
N ALA A 69 7.56 -6.60 -0.09
CA ALA A 69 7.09 -7.93 0.27
C ALA A 69 8.25 -8.87 0.65
N LEU A 70 9.41 -8.71 0.01
CA LEU A 70 10.61 -9.48 0.31
C LEU A 70 11.18 -9.11 1.69
N CYS A 71 11.35 -7.81 1.98
CA CYS A 71 11.80 -7.34 3.28
C CYS A 71 10.79 -7.67 4.38
N GLY A 72 9.49 -7.48 4.12
CA GLY A 72 8.41 -7.88 5.03
C GLY A 72 8.44 -9.38 5.33
N GLY A 73 8.62 -10.22 4.31
CA GLY A 73 8.81 -11.66 4.48
C GLY A 73 10.04 -12.02 5.31
N GLY A 74 11.16 -11.33 5.09
CA GLY A 74 12.38 -11.49 5.90
C GLY A 74 12.18 -11.16 7.38
N ILE A 75 11.47 -10.06 7.68
CA ILE A 75 11.12 -9.68 9.05
C ILE A 75 10.26 -10.76 9.72
N LEU A 76 9.23 -11.24 9.01
CA LEU A 76 8.33 -12.29 9.52
C LEU A 76 9.05 -13.61 9.75
N MET A 77 10.00 -13.99 8.88
CA MET A 77 10.89 -15.14 9.12
C MET A 77 11.70 -14.97 10.40
N GLY A 78 12.24 -13.77 10.65
CA GLY A 78 12.91 -13.46 11.91
C GLY A 78 12.00 -13.62 13.13
N PHE A 79 10.76 -13.15 13.04
CA PHE A 79 9.80 -13.33 14.13
C PHE A 79 9.52 -14.81 14.42
N ILE A 80 9.25 -15.62 13.38
CA ILE A 80 8.93 -17.04 13.52
C ILE A 80 10.13 -17.83 14.07
N PHE A 81 11.32 -17.66 13.49
CA PHE A 81 12.47 -18.51 13.78
C PHE A 81 13.38 -18.02 14.91
N TRP A 82 13.26 -16.75 15.31
CA TRP A 82 14.09 -16.17 16.36
C TRP A 82 13.27 -15.66 17.54
N VAL A 83 12.32 -14.75 17.30
CA VAL A 83 11.59 -14.08 18.40
C VAL A 83 10.65 -15.04 19.13
N VAL A 84 9.89 -15.86 18.40
CA VAL A 84 8.98 -16.87 18.99
C VAL A 84 9.72 -17.87 19.88
N PRO A 85 10.77 -18.59 19.41
CA PRO A 85 11.47 -19.55 20.27
C PRO A 85 12.12 -18.87 21.48
N MET A 86 12.72 -17.69 21.32
CA MET A 86 13.26 -16.91 22.45
C MET A 86 12.18 -16.56 23.48
N THR A 87 10.99 -16.16 23.02
CA THR A 87 9.87 -15.78 23.89
C THR A 87 9.33 -16.99 24.67
N VAL A 88 9.36 -18.19 24.07
CA VAL A 88 8.94 -19.44 24.74
C VAL A 88 10.00 -19.93 25.73
N THR A 89 11.28 -19.99 25.32
CA THR A 89 12.34 -20.59 26.15
C THR A 89 12.84 -19.71 27.30
N ALA A 90 12.44 -18.43 27.35
CA ALA A 90 12.92 -17.45 28.33
C ALA A 90 14.43 -17.25 28.28
N SER A 91 15.07 -17.66 27.19
CA SER A 91 16.52 -17.81 27.20
C SER A 91 17.21 -16.46 27.09
N ASP A 92 18.29 -16.27 27.86
CA ASP A 92 19.16 -15.09 27.79
C ASP A 92 19.95 -14.97 26.47
N PHE A 93 19.66 -15.81 25.47
CA PHE A 93 20.25 -15.73 24.13
C PHE A 93 20.05 -14.37 23.46
N SER A 94 19.08 -13.57 23.89
CA SER A 94 18.93 -12.15 23.49
C SER A 94 20.17 -11.31 23.76
N TYR A 95 20.83 -11.55 24.90
CA TYR A 95 22.01 -10.82 25.34
C TYR A 95 23.30 -11.35 24.72
N SER A 96 23.21 -12.45 23.98
CA SER A 96 24.35 -12.96 23.22
C SER A 96 24.67 -12.04 22.05
N TYR A 97 25.95 -12.02 21.65
CA TYR A 97 26.41 -11.30 20.44
C TYR A 97 25.63 -11.71 19.18
N PHE A 98 25.16 -12.96 19.13
CA PHE A 98 24.33 -13.47 18.03
C PHE A 98 22.94 -12.83 18.01
N GLY A 99 22.30 -12.70 19.18
CA GLY A 99 21.01 -12.01 19.31
C GLY A 99 21.08 -10.54 18.92
N TYR A 100 22.15 -9.85 19.30
CA TYR A 100 22.40 -8.47 18.88
C TYR A 100 22.48 -8.33 17.36
N LYS A 101 23.22 -9.21 16.67
CA LYS A 101 23.32 -9.19 15.20
C LYS A 101 21.98 -9.43 14.50
N ILE A 102 21.19 -10.39 14.98
CA ILE A 102 19.87 -10.68 14.42
C ILE A 102 18.93 -9.48 14.64
N GLY A 103 18.94 -8.90 15.84
CA GLY A 103 18.13 -7.71 16.15
C GLY A 103 18.47 -6.54 15.22
N HIS A 104 19.76 -6.29 14.97
CA HIS A 104 20.19 -5.29 14.00
C HIS A 104 19.76 -5.61 12.57
N LEU A 105 19.91 -6.86 12.11
CA LEU A 105 19.45 -7.27 10.78
C LEU A 105 17.95 -7.00 10.60
N MET A 106 17.14 -7.36 11.59
CA MET A 106 15.69 -7.09 11.58
C MET A 106 15.39 -5.59 11.56
N GLY A 107 16.16 -4.80 12.31
CA GLY A 107 16.10 -3.33 12.28
C GLY A 107 16.40 -2.76 10.89
N TYR A 108 17.44 -3.23 10.22
CA TYR A 108 17.78 -2.80 8.86
C TYR A 108 16.69 -3.18 7.85
N LEU A 109 16.14 -4.39 7.93
CA LEU A 109 15.02 -4.80 7.07
C LEU A 109 13.79 -3.92 7.28
N HIS A 110 13.52 -3.54 8.54
CA HIS A 110 12.43 -2.63 8.86
C HIS A 110 12.68 -1.22 8.28
N LEU A 111 13.90 -0.70 8.39
CA LEU A 111 14.26 0.59 7.81
C LEU A 111 14.10 0.61 6.29
N ILE A 112 14.55 -0.44 5.60
CA ILE A 112 14.38 -0.58 4.14
C ILE A 112 12.89 -0.56 3.79
N THR A 113 12.06 -1.27 4.56
CA THR A 113 10.61 -1.31 4.39
C THR A 113 9.98 0.09 4.53
N LEU A 114 10.45 0.91 5.48
CA LEU A 114 10.01 2.30 5.63
C LEU A 114 10.41 3.16 4.43
N VAL A 115 11.65 3.04 3.96
CA VAL A 115 12.14 3.77 2.77
C VAL A 115 11.32 3.41 1.53
N VAL A 116 11.04 2.12 1.32
CA VAL A 116 10.19 1.66 0.21
C VAL A 116 8.75 2.19 0.34
N GLN A 117 8.22 2.30 1.56
CA GLN A 117 6.90 2.89 1.80
C GLN A 117 6.85 4.38 1.42
N ILE A 118 7.90 5.13 1.74
CA ILE A 118 8.06 6.53 1.27
C ILE A 118 8.19 6.57 -0.25
N GLY A 119 8.96 5.66 -0.86
CA GLY A 119 9.06 5.56 -2.32
C GLY A 119 7.70 5.36 -3.00
N LYS A 120 6.84 4.52 -2.43
CA LYS A 120 5.46 4.30 -2.94
C LYS A 120 4.60 5.56 -2.83
N SER A 121 4.71 6.33 -1.75
CA SER A 121 3.93 7.56 -1.59
C SER A 121 4.41 8.65 -2.53
N VAL A 122 5.73 8.84 -2.67
CA VAL A 122 6.33 9.78 -3.63
C VAL A 122 5.93 9.45 -5.07
N ASN A 123 6.01 8.17 -5.45
CA ASN A 123 5.59 7.74 -6.78
C ASN A 123 4.12 8.11 -7.09
N ARG A 124 3.22 7.95 -6.12
CA ARG A 124 1.81 8.35 -6.26
C ARG A 124 1.64 9.86 -6.29
N PHE A 125 2.38 10.59 -5.47
CA PHE A 125 2.34 12.06 -5.43
C PHE A 125 2.74 12.67 -6.77
N ILE A 126 3.85 12.19 -7.36
CA ILE A 126 4.32 12.64 -8.68
C ILE A 126 3.28 12.32 -9.76
N ALA A 127 2.70 11.12 -9.74
CA ALA A 127 1.67 10.76 -10.72
C ALA A 127 0.45 11.70 -10.67
N ILE A 128 -0.02 12.06 -9.47
CA ILE A 128 -1.13 13.01 -9.29
C ILE A 128 -0.73 14.42 -9.73
N ALA A 129 0.47 14.88 -9.37
CA ALA A 129 0.96 16.21 -9.75
C ALA A 129 1.05 16.38 -11.28
N ILE A 130 1.55 15.36 -11.98
CA ILE A 130 1.61 15.36 -13.45
C ILE A 130 0.21 15.35 -14.05
N LEU A 131 -0.71 14.53 -13.53
CA LEU A 131 -2.08 14.45 -14.04
C LEU A 131 -2.80 15.80 -13.90
N LEU A 132 -2.68 16.46 -12.74
CA LEU A 132 -3.25 17.79 -12.53
C LEU A 132 -2.61 18.84 -13.45
N PHE A 133 -1.31 18.77 -13.68
CA PHE A 133 -0.63 19.68 -14.60
C PHE A 133 -1.16 19.52 -16.04
N VAL A 134 -1.24 18.28 -16.53
CA VAL A 134 -1.75 17.98 -17.88
C VAL A 134 -3.21 18.43 -18.00
N PHE A 135 -4.06 18.15 -17.00
CA PHE A 135 -5.45 18.56 -17.01
C PHE A 135 -5.62 20.09 -17.07
N ASN A 136 -4.88 20.82 -16.24
CA ASN A 136 -4.91 22.28 -16.24
C ASN A 136 -4.36 22.88 -17.56
N PHE A 137 -3.34 22.26 -18.14
CA PHE A 137 -2.80 22.65 -19.44
C PHE A 137 -3.82 22.48 -20.57
N GLN A 138 -4.49 21.32 -20.62
CA GLN A 138 -5.56 21.05 -21.60
C GLN A 138 -6.71 22.04 -21.46
N ARG A 139 -7.12 22.36 -20.22
CA ARG A 139 -8.14 23.38 -19.95
C ARG A 139 -7.70 24.77 -20.43
N SER A 140 -6.44 25.14 -20.22
CA SER A 140 -5.90 26.42 -20.69
C SER A 140 -5.95 26.53 -22.22
N ILE A 141 -5.58 25.46 -22.94
CA ILE A 141 -5.68 25.40 -24.40
C ILE A 141 -7.15 25.51 -24.85
N ALA A 142 -8.06 24.74 -24.24
CA ALA A 142 -9.48 24.77 -24.60
C ALA A 142 -10.10 26.16 -24.42
N VAL A 143 -9.78 26.85 -23.33
CA VAL A 143 -10.24 28.23 -23.08
C VAL A 143 -9.66 29.20 -24.12
N LYS A 144 -8.37 29.08 -24.45
CA LYS A 144 -7.74 29.93 -25.48
C LYS A 144 -8.40 29.73 -26.85
N ILE A 145 -8.65 28.49 -27.26
CA ILE A 145 -9.32 28.16 -28.53
C ILE A 145 -10.77 28.69 -28.55
N SER A 146 -11.51 28.52 -27.45
CA SER A 146 -12.87 29.06 -27.33
C SER A 146 -12.88 30.58 -27.48
N ASN A 147 -11.97 31.28 -26.81
CA ASN A 147 -11.90 32.74 -26.88
C ASN A 147 -11.50 33.24 -28.28
N SER A 148 -10.56 32.58 -28.96
CA SER A 148 -10.17 32.93 -30.33
C SER A 148 -11.31 32.72 -31.34
N ASN A 149 -12.13 31.69 -31.16
CA ASN A 149 -13.31 31.46 -32.01
C ASN A 149 -14.40 32.50 -31.78
N VAL A 150 -14.57 32.98 -30.55
CA VAL A 150 -15.49 34.09 -30.22
C VAL A 150 -14.98 35.40 -30.82
N THR A 151 -13.67 35.69 -30.77
CA THR A 151 -13.10 36.90 -31.39
C THR A 151 -13.15 36.86 -32.91
N LEU A 152 -12.96 35.70 -33.55
CA LEU A 152 -13.13 35.55 -35.00
C LEU A 152 -14.59 35.76 -35.44
N ASN A 153 -15.58 35.31 -34.65
CA ASN A 153 -16.99 35.60 -34.93
C ASN A 153 -17.37 37.07 -34.72
N LEU A 154 -16.65 37.81 -33.87
CA LEU A 154 -16.85 39.25 -33.63
C LEU A 154 -16.07 40.16 -34.59
N ASN A 155 -14.97 39.68 -35.17
CA ASN A 155 -14.16 40.40 -36.17
C ASN A 155 -14.52 40.04 -37.62
N LEU A 156 -15.37 39.04 -37.87
CA LEU A 156 -16.09 39.01 -39.14
C LEU A 156 -17.06 40.19 -39.10
N PRO A 157 -16.94 41.18 -40.01
CA PRO A 157 -17.92 42.24 -40.07
C PRO A 157 -19.29 41.59 -40.27
N LEU A 158 -20.27 42.15 -39.57
CA LEU A 158 -21.71 41.92 -39.69
C LEU A 158 -22.22 42.31 -41.10
N ALA A 159 -21.46 42.04 -42.15
CA ALA A 159 -21.73 42.38 -43.53
C ALA A 159 -21.89 41.08 -44.31
N SER A 160 -23.16 40.73 -44.53
CA SER A 160 -23.64 39.67 -45.42
C SER A 160 -23.51 38.23 -44.92
N ARG A 161 -24.56 37.76 -44.23
CA ARG A 161 -25.35 36.58 -44.61
C ARG A 161 -26.25 36.13 -43.45
N LEU A 162 -27.41 36.76 -43.36
CA LEU A 162 -28.65 36.02 -43.21
C LEU A 162 -29.56 36.54 -44.34
N PRO A 163 -30.26 35.65 -45.05
CA PRO A 163 -31.46 35.11 -44.44
C PRO A 163 -31.62 33.59 -44.55
N GLN A 164 -32.37 33.09 -43.57
CA GLN A 164 -33.29 31.95 -43.66
C GLN A 164 -32.74 30.60 -44.16
N GLN A 165 -32.64 29.63 -43.25
CA GLN A 165 -33.40 28.38 -43.39
C GLN A 165 -33.72 27.80 -42.00
N TYR A 166 -34.84 28.25 -41.44
CA TYR A 166 -35.62 27.47 -40.49
C TYR A 166 -36.90 27.08 -41.23
N SER A 167 -36.95 25.85 -41.72
CA SER A 167 -38.15 25.08 -42.10
C SER A 167 -37.74 24.01 -43.09
N THR A 168 -37.72 22.76 -42.64
CA THR A 168 -38.11 21.52 -43.37
C THR A 168 -37.38 20.34 -42.72
N TYR A 169 -37.84 19.95 -41.53
CA TYR A 169 -37.78 18.55 -41.09
C TYR A 169 -39.20 18.16 -40.65
N GLY A 170 -40.12 18.33 -41.60
CA GLY A 170 -41.40 17.67 -41.58
C GLY A 170 -41.24 16.25 -42.13
N ASN A 171 -41.71 15.29 -41.34
CA ASN A 171 -42.46 14.13 -41.81
C ASN A 171 -41.97 13.44 -43.10
N SER A 172 -41.07 12.46 -42.96
CA SER A 172 -41.03 11.37 -43.95
C SER A 172 -40.46 10.03 -43.45
N ILE A 173 -40.61 9.65 -42.17
CA ILE A 173 -40.40 8.24 -41.80
C ILE A 173 -41.47 7.80 -40.77
N ARG A 174 -42.72 7.80 -41.23
CA ARG A 174 -43.78 6.95 -40.68
C ARG A 174 -44.39 6.18 -41.85
N SER A 175 -44.45 4.86 -41.70
CA SER A 175 -45.07 3.86 -42.57
C SER A 175 -44.25 3.30 -43.75
N SER A 176 -43.58 2.17 -43.48
CA SER A 176 -43.92 0.95 -44.22
C SER A 176 -44.11 -0.18 -43.22
N SER A 177 -45.38 -0.54 -43.07
CA SER A 177 -45.92 -1.71 -42.41
C SER A 177 -45.79 -2.96 -43.29
N SER A 178 -45.87 -4.12 -42.63
CA SER A 178 -46.13 -5.48 -43.19
C SER A 178 -44.93 -6.13 -43.88
N GLY A 179 -44.57 -7.39 -43.66
CA GLY A 179 -45.22 -8.50 -42.98
C GLY A 179 -44.91 -9.79 -43.77
N ARG A 180 -44.33 -10.83 -43.16
CA ARG A 180 -44.36 -12.25 -43.60
C ARG A 180 -43.51 -13.11 -42.65
N LYS A 181 -44.14 -14.01 -41.86
CA LYS A 181 -44.30 -15.47 -42.08
C LYS A 181 -42.95 -16.20 -42.20
N SER A 182 -42.59 -17.01 -41.20
CA SER A 182 -42.90 -18.45 -41.09
C SER A 182 -42.14 -19.27 -42.13
N GLY A 183 -41.13 -19.98 -41.65
CA GLY A 183 -40.40 -21.08 -42.29
C GLY A 183 -39.58 -21.73 -41.19
#